data_AF-A0A8J5RZC9-F1
#
_entry.id   AF-A0A8J5RZC9-F1
#
_cell.length_a   1.000
_cell.length_b   1.000
_cell.length_c   1.000
_cell.angle_alpha   90.00
_cell.angle_beta   90.00
_cell.angle_gamma   90.00
#
_symmetry.space_group_name_H-M   'P 1'
#
loop_
_entity.id
_entity.type
_entity.pdbx_description
1 polymer ?
#
loop_
_entity_poly.entity_id
_entity_poly.type
_entity_poly.pdbx_seq_one_letter_code
_entity_poly.pdbx_strand_id
1 'polypeptide(L)'
;MGKAMAATGSGGGLGRAKEQYTPFVSIYALAQCTRDLPTLSCAQCLSTAASNIGGYCGAAEGCQINFSSCRVRYEINPFYFPLAGGRATTDMTMYTKVVVAHP
;
A
#
# COMPACT_ATOMS: atom_id res chain seq x y z
N MET A 1 -10.33 8.89 -13.13
CA MET A 1 -9.58 10.14 -12.85
C MET A 1 -9.58 10.39 -11.34
N GLY A 2 -8.94 9.53 -10.55
CA GLY A 2 -8.92 9.65 -9.08
C GLY A 2 -7.74 10.51 -8.65
N LYS A 3 -7.98 11.52 -7.80
CA LYS A 3 -6.98 12.45 -7.31
C LYS A 3 -5.89 11.70 -6.54
N ALA A 4 -4.62 11.91 -6.90
CA ALA A 4 -3.48 11.46 -6.11
C ALA A 4 -3.47 12.22 -4.77
N MET A 5 -3.75 11.51 -3.67
CA MET A 5 -3.53 12.03 -2.32
C MET A 5 -2.04 11.84 -2.00
N ALA A 6 -1.29 12.95 -1.93
CA ALA A 6 0.06 12.93 -1.39
C ALA A 6 0.00 12.57 0.10
N ALA A 7 0.57 11.42 0.46
CA ALA A 7 0.69 11.04 1.86
C ALA A 7 1.79 11.89 2.51
N THR A 8 1.38 12.91 3.28
CA THR A 8 2.26 13.65 4.18
C THR A 8 2.54 12.79 5.42
N GLY A 9 3.47 11.85 5.30
CA GLY A 9 3.92 11.01 6.40
C GLY A 9 5.16 11.60 7.07
N SER A 10 5.03 11.98 8.35
CA SER A 10 6.17 12.30 9.22
C SER A 10 7.19 11.16 9.26
N GLY A 11 8.39 11.40 8.70
CA GLY A 11 9.65 10.86 9.21
C GLY A 11 10.03 9.40 8.96
N GLY A 12 9.32 8.61 8.15
CA GLY A 12 9.59 7.16 8.04
C GLY A 12 9.78 6.56 6.65
N GLY A 13 9.65 7.36 5.58
CA GLY A 13 9.69 6.85 4.20
C GLY A 13 8.56 5.87 3.86
N LEU A 14 7.56 5.67 4.72
CA LEU A 14 6.45 4.75 4.55
C LEU A 14 5.14 5.51 4.35
N GLY A 15 4.46 5.27 3.23
CA GLY A 15 3.10 5.71 2.93
C GLY A 15 2.17 4.51 2.74
N ARG A 16 0.92 4.65 3.19
CA ARG A 16 -0.15 3.65 2.99
C ARG A 16 -1.41 4.37 2.53
N ALA A 17 -2.17 3.76 1.64
CA ALA A 17 -3.43 4.31 1.15
C ALA A 17 -4.45 3.20 0.91
N LYS A 18 -5.71 3.45 1.24
CA LYS A 18 -6.84 2.63 0.84
C LYS A 18 -7.76 3.52 0.02
N GLU A 19 -8.07 3.11 -1.20
CA GLU A 19 -8.96 3.86 -2.10
C GLU A 19 -10.07 2.94 -2.59
N GLN A 20 -11.31 3.45 -2.66
CA GLN A 20 -12.41 2.70 -3.25
C GLN A 20 -12.32 2.81 -4.77
N TYR A 21 -12.09 1.69 -5.45
CA TYR A 21 -12.01 1.68 -6.91
C TYR A 21 -13.38 1.44 -7.55
N THR A 22 -14.16 0.52 -6.97
CA THR A 22 -15.56 0.28 -7.32
C THR A 22 -16.39 0.09 -6.04
N PRO A 23 -17.73 0.02 -6.09
CA PRO A 23 -18.55 -0.25 -4.91
C PRO A 23 -18.18 -1.54 -4.16
N PHE A 24 -17.56 -2.50 -4.85
CA PHE A 24 -17.20 -3.81 -4.30
C PHE A 24 -15.69 -4.04 -4.15
N VAL A 25 -14.85 -3.19 -4.75
CA VAL A 25 -13.39 -3.36 -4.79
C VAL A 25 -12.70 -2.13 -4.18
N SER A 26 -11.91 -2.38 -3.15
CA SER A 26 -10.97 -1.39 -2.61
C SER A 26 -9.55 -1.75 -3.06
N ILE A 27 -8.76 -0.76 -3.41
CA ILE A 27 -7.33 -0.91 -3.66
C ILE A 27 -6.59 -0.50 -2.39
N TYR A 28 -5.71 -1.39 -1.93
CA TYR A 28 -4.77 -1.15 -0.85
C TYR A 28 -3.42 -0.88 -1.48
N ALA A 29 -2.74 0.19 -1.04
CA ALA A 29 -1.45 0.60 -1.58
C ALA A 29 -0.45 0.90 -0.46
N LEU A 30 0.80 0.55 -0.72
CA LEU A 30 1.94 0.81 0.16
C LEU A 30 3.10 1.33 -0.67
N ALA A 31 3.72 2.39 -0.16
CA ALA A 31 4.95 2.97 -0.68
C ALA A 31 5.97 2.98 0.46
N GLN A 32 7.19 2.49 0.24
CA GLN A 32 8.20 2.46 1.29
C GLN A 32 9.58 2.76 0.72
N CYS A 33 10.33 3.62 1.39
CA CYS A 33 11.75 3.86 1.17
C CYS A 33 12.60 3.20 2.27
N THR A 34 13.87 3.00 1.99
CA THR A 34 14.85 2.69 3.04
C THR A 34 15.03 3.90 3.95
N ARG A 35 15.34 3.66 5.24
CA ARG A 35 15.35 4.71 6.28
C ARG A 35 16.50 5.72 6.14
N ASP A 36 17.55 5.32 5.44
CA ASP A 36 18.76 6.09 5.17
C ASP A 36 18.58 7.09 4.01
N LEU A 37 17.46 7.02 3.29
CA LEU A 37 17.27 7.79 2.07
C LEU A 37 16.77 9.22 2.36
N PRO A 38 17.39 10.27 1.77
CA PRO A 38 16.89 11.64 1.86
C PRO A 38 15.48 11.77 1.29
N THR A 39 14.69 12.70 1.81
CA THR A 39 13.28 12.91 1.41
C THR A 39 13.10 13.07 -0.09
N LEU A 40 13.97 13.86 -0.75
CA LEU A 40 13.90 14.09 -2.19
C LEU A 40 14.17 12.82 -2.98
N SER A 41 15.21 12.07 -2.62
CA SER A 41 15.58 10.80 -3.25
C SER A 41 14.49 9.74 -3.06
N CYS A 42 13.85 9.71 -1.89
CA CYS A 42 12.69 8.86 -1.63
C CYS A 42 11.50 9.23 -2.52
N ALA A 43 11.16 10.51 -2.61
CA ALA A 43 10.07 10.97 -3.48
C ALA A 43 10.34 10.64 -4.96
N GLN A 44 11.57 10.84 -5.42
CA GLN A 44 11.98 10.49 -6.79
C GLN A 44 11.85 8.98 -7.04
N CYS A 45 12.40 8.14 -6.16
CA CYS A 45 12.34 6.69 -6.30
C CYS A 45 10.89 6.19 -6.35
N LEU A 46 10.04 6.65 -5.42
CA LEU A 46 8.63 6.26 -5.37
C LEU A 46 7.86 6.76 -6.60
N SER A 47 8.15 7.97 -7.09
CA SER A 47 7.54 8.52 -8.31
C SER A 47 7.90 7.68 -9.55
N THR A 48 9.18 7.30 -9.68
CA THR A 48 9.63 6.39 -10.74
C THR A 48 8.93 5.04 -10.63
N ALA A 49 8.84 4.46 -9.44
CA ALA A 49 8.19 3.17 -9.24
C ALA A 49 6.70 3.21 -9.60
N ALA A 50 5.99 4.23 -9.14
CA ALA A 50 4.57 4.42 -9.45
C ALA A 50 4.32 4.63 -10.96
N SER A 51 5.17 5.41 -11.64
CA SER A 51 5.03 5.69 -13.07
C SER A 51 5.21 4.43 -13.93
N ASN A 52 5.99 3.46 -13.45
CA ASN A 52 6.23 2.21 -14.17
C ASN A 52 5.22 1.10 -13.86
N ILE A 53 4.25 1.33 -12.96
CA ILE A 53 3.22 0.34 -12.63
C ILE A 53 2.48 -0.15 -13.87
N GLY A 54 2.04 0.75 -14.75
CA GLY A 54 1.30 0.36 -15.96
C GLY A 54 2.10 -0.56 -16.89
N GLY A 55 3.41 -0.31 -17.03
CA GLY A 55 4.30 -1.09 -17.89
C GLY A 55 4.66 -2.46 -17.32
N TYR A 56 4.97 -2.53 -16.01
CA TYR A 56 5.38 -3.79 -15.38
C TYR A 56 4.21 -4.69 -14.96
N CYS A 57 3.07 -4.09 -14.60
CA CYS A 57 1.97 -4.82 -13.96
C CYS A 57 0.78 -5.05 -14.91
N GLY A 58 0.68 -4.30 -16.00
CA GLY A 58 -0.43 -4.41 -16.95
C GLY A 58 -1.79 -4.27 -16.26
N ALA A 59 -2.66 -5.27 -16.47
CA ALA A 59 -4.00 -5.33 -15.90
C ALA A 59 -4.11 -6.20 -14.62
N ALA A 60 -2.99 -6.49 -13.95
CA ALA A 60 -3.00 -7.33 -12.75
C ALA A 60 -3.77 -6.67 -11.59
N GLU A 61 -4.53 -7.48 -10.84
CA GLU A 61 -5.27 -7.06 -9.65
C GLU A 61 -4.36 -6.67 -8.47
N GLY A 62 -3.11 -7.08 -8.52
CA GLY A 62 -2.08 -6.74 -7.56
C GLY A 62 -0.71 -6.72 -8.22
N CYS A 63 0.17 -5.85 -7.73
CA CYS A 63 1.53 -5.77 -8.21
C CYS A 63 2.47 -5.13 -7.19
N GLN A 64 3.74 -5.52 -7.25
CA GLN A 64 4.81 -4.96 -6.44
C GLN A 64 6.03 -4.67 -7.32
N ILE A 65 6.53 -3.43 -7.26
CA ILE A 65 7.80 -3.03 -7.87
C ILE A 65 8.80 -2.76 -6.75
N ASN A 66 9.95 -3.41 -6.81
CA ASN A 66 11.04 -3.26 -5.85
C ASN A 66 12.25 -2.65 -6.56
N PHE A 67 12.67 -1.48 -6.09
CA PHE A 67 14.00 -0.93 -6.33
C PHE A 67 14.89 -1.15 -5.10
N SER A 68 16.19 -0.89 -5.24
CA SER A 68 17.16 -0.97 -4.14
C SER A 68 16.78 -0.08 -2.96
N SER A 69 16.18 1.07 -3.23
CA SER A 69 15.97 2.14 -2.25
C SER A 69 14.50 2.40 -1.94
N CYS A 70 13.57 1.84 -2.70
CA CYS A 70 12.15 1.95 -2.44
C CYS A 70 11.32 0.82 -3.07
N ARG A 71 10.09 0.63 -2.59
CA ARG A 71 9.11 -0.27 -3.18
C ARG A 71 7.73 0.36 -3.20
N VAL A 72 6.95 -0.02 -4.20
CA VAL A 72 5.50 0.25 -4.28
C VAL A 72 4.76 -1.07 -4.44
N ARG A 73 3.64 -1.22 -3.73
CA ARG A 73 2.76 -2.37 -3.84
C ARG A 73 1.32 -1.93 -3.84
N TYR A 74 0.52 -2.47 -4.74
CA TYR A 74 -0.95 -2.41 -4.65
C TYR A 74 -1.55 -3.81 -4.71
N GLU A 75 -2.71 -3.97 -4.08
CA GLU A 75 -3.50 -5.20 -4.07
C GLU A 75 -4.98 -4.83 -3.91
N ILE A 76 -5.89 -5.67 -4.41
CA ILE A 76 -7.33 -5.58 -4.08
C ILE A 76 -7.69 -6.16 -2.71
N ASN A 77 -6.77 -6.94 -2.12
CA ASN A 77 -6.92 -7.52 -0.79
C ASN A 77 -6.04 -6.77 0.24
N PRO A 78 -6.50 -6.59 1.49
CA PRO A 78 -5.68 -5.99 2.53
C PRO A 78 -4.42 -6.84 2.79
N PHE A 79 -3.24 -6.20 2.76
CA PHE A 79 -1.96 -6.87 3.00
C PHE A 79 -1.11 -6.23 4.10
N TYR A 80 -1.59 -5.15 4.71
CA TYR A 80 -1.01 -4.53 5.89
C TYR A 80 -2.09 -4.43 6.97
N PHE A 81 -1.68 -4.58 8.23
CA PHE A 81 -2.59 -4.39 9.36
C PHE A 81 -3.31 -3.04 9.25
N PRO A 82 -4.63 -2.99 9.47
CA PRO A 82 -5.38 -1.75 9.50
C PRO A 82 -4.74 -0.79 10.51
N LEU A 83 -4.32 0.38 10.04
CA LEU A 83 -3.93 1.47 10.94
C LEU A 83 -5.21 2.20 11.33
N ALA A 84 -5.87 1.71 12.38
CA ALA A 84 -6.94 2.45 13.01
C ALA A 84 -6.36 3.72 13.68
N GLY A 85 -6.29 4.82 12.93
CA GLY A 85 -6.04 6.17 13.44
C GLY A 85 -7.31 6.84 14.02
N GLY A 86 -8.43 6.10 14.06
CA GLY A 86 -9.60 6.40 14.86
C GLY A 86 -9.99 5.13 15.59
N ARG A 87 -10.53 5.26 16.80
CA ARG A 87 -10.92 4.17 17.71
C ARG A 87 -11.74 3.09 16.98
N ALA A 88 -11.05 2.12 16.40
CA ALA A 88 -11.64 0.91 15.89
C ALA A 88 -12.01 0.07 17.10
N THR A 89 -13.30 -0.15 17.32
CA THR A 89 -13.73 -1.37 17.97
C THR A 89 -13.19 -2.50 17.11
N THR A 90 -12.14 -3.15 17.58
CA THR A 90 -11.47 -4.24 16.90
C THR A 90 -12.44 -5.41 16.80
N ASP A 91 -13.23 -5.45 15.71
CA ASP A 91 -13.96 -6.66 15.38
C ASP A 91 -12.97 -7.64 14.73
N MET A 92 -12.27 -8.36 15.61
CA MET A 92 -11.32 -9.41 15.29
C MET A 92 -11.99 -10.62 14.61
N THR A 93 -13.33 -10.70 14.53
CA THR A 93 -14.04 -11.86 13.98
C THR A 93 -13.80 -12.09 12.48
N MET A 94 -13.38 -11.06 11.73
CA MET A 94 -12.98 -11.25 10.32
C MET A 94 -11.64 -11.99 10.16
N TYR A 95 -10.70 -11.86 11.11
CA TYR A 95 -9.39 -12.50 11.01
C TYR A 95 -9.34 -13.89 11.66
N THR A 96 -10.16 -14.14 12.69
CA THR A 96 -10.24 -15.46 13.34
C THR A 96 -10.84 -16.53 12.41
N LYS A 97 -11.61 -16.14 11.38
CA LYS A 97 -12.19 -17.08 10.42
C LYS A 97 -11.20 -17.68 9.42
N VAL A 98 -9.97 -17.15 9.32
CA VAL A 98 -8.96 -17.57 8.32
C VAL A 98 -7.91 -18.51 8.91
N VAL A 99 -7.85 -18.68 10.24
CA VAL A 99 -7.03 -19.73 10.84
C VAL A 99 -7.77 -21.05 10.66
N VAL A 100 -7.51 -21.70 9.53
CA VAL A 100 -7.94 -23.07 9.23
C VAL A 100 -7.53 -23.93 10.42
N ALA A 101 -8.51 -24.46 11.15
CA ALA A 101 -8.29 -25.54 12.09
C ALA A 101 -7.78 -26.74 11.28
N HIS A 102 -6.47 -26.99 11.35
CA HIS A 102 -5.93 -28.29 10.99
C HIS A 102 -6.24 -29.26 12.13
N PRO A 103 -6.66 -30.51 11.84
CA PRO A 103 -7.01 -31.51 12.83
C PRO A 103 -5.84 -31.88 13.75
#